data_AF-V6F2Z9-F1
#
_entry.id   AF-V6F2Z9-F1
#
_cell.length_a   1.000
_cell.length_b   1.000
_cell.length_c   1.000
_cell.angle_alpha   90.00
_cell.angle_beta   90.00
_cell.angle_gamma   90.00
#
_symmetry.space_group_name_H-M   'P 1'
#
loop_
_entity.id
_entity.type
_entity.pdbx_description
1 polymer ?
#
loop_
_entity_poly.entity_id
_entity_poly.type
_entity_poly.pdbx_seq_one_letter_code
_entity_poly.pdbx_strand_id
1 'polypeptide(L)' 'MNWHPPGYGGTRRDPEQVKRDGWQERGVLVIAEDDQRLTWPERELIRQLGAKLYGPRPEVSHD' A
#
# COMPACT_ATOMS: atom_id res chain seq x y z
N MET A 1 16.76 -27.12 -22.07
CA MET A 1 15.85 -26.06 -22.52
C MET A 1 15.11 -25.52 -21.31
N ASN A 2 15.38 -24.29 -20.87
CA ASN A 2 14.69 -23.66 -19.73
C ASN A 2 13.87 -22.48 -20.25
N TRP A 3 12.59 -22.74 -20.54
CA TRP A 3 11.66 -21.74 -21.05
C TRP A 3 11.08 -20.94 -19.88
N HIS A 4 11.32 -19.63 -19.86
CA HIS A 4 10.62 -18.69 -18.99
C HIS A 4 9.61 -17.91 -19.83
N PRO A 5 8.31 -17.84 -19.45
CA PRO A 5 7.33 -17.09 -20.21
C PRO A 5 7.73 -15.59 -20.27
N PRO A 6 7.73 -14.98 -21.47
CA PRO A 6 7.97 -13.55 -21.62
C PRO A 6 6.71 -12.80 -21.17
N GLY A 7 6.72 -12.36 -19.91
CA GLY A 7 5.60 -11.62 -19.33
C GLY A 7 5.89 -10.89 -18.01
N TYR A 8 7.00 -11.17 -17.36
CA TYR A 8 7.41 -10.51 -16.10
C TYR A 8 8.75 -9.76 -16.28
N GLY A 9 8.88 -9.06 -17.41
CA GLY A 9 10.12 -8.40 -17.84
C GLY A 9 9.98 -6.93 -18.20
N GLY A 10 8.94 -6.24 -17.72
CA GLY A 10 9.01 -4.80 -17.58
C GLY A 10 9.81 -4.50 -16.32
N THR A 11 10.77 -3.57 -16.36
CA THR A 11 11.34 -2.99 -15.14
C THR A 11 10.18 -2.69 -14.20
N ARG A 12 10.12 -3.36 -13.04
CA ARG A 12 9.10 -3.05 -12.04
C ARG A 12 9.20 -1.56 -11.81
N ARG A 13 8.14 -0.82 -12.17
CA ARG A 13 8.06 0.59 -11.84
C ARG A 13 8.29 0.69 -10.34
N ASP A 14 9.13 1.66 -9.96
CA ASP A 14 9.44 1.87 -8.56
C ASP A 14 8.13 2.00 -7.76
N PRO A 15 7.99 1.29 -6.63
CA PRO A 15 6.74 1.29 -5.88
C PRO A 15 6.29 2.69 -5.43
N GLU A 16 7.22 3.62 -5.16
CA GLU A 16 6.86 5.01 -4.86
C GLU A 16 6.37 5.75 -6.10
N GLN A 17 6.91 5.44 -7.28
CA GLN A 17 6.40 5.98 -8.54
C GLN A 17 4.96 5.50 -8.80
N VAL A 18 4.67 4.21 -8.59
CA VAL A 18 3.32 3.67 -8.75
C VAL A 18 2.32 4.34 -7.79
N LYS A 19 2.70 4.55 -6.53
CA LYS A 19 1.84 5.27 -5.55
C LYS A 19 1.60 6.71 -5.97
N ARG A 20 2.64 7.40 -6.46
CA ARG A 20 2.53 8.79 -6.92
C ARG A 20 1.59 8.92 -8.11
N ASP A 21 1.77 8.08 -9.13
CA ASP A 21 0.93 8.08 -10.32
C ASP A 21 -0.51 7.72 -9.97
N GLY A 22 -0.70 6.72 -9.09
CA GLY A 22 -2.02 6.34 -8.58
C GLY A 22 -2.75 7.51 -7.91
N TRP A 23 -2.04 8.33 -7.14
CA TRP A 23 -2.61 9.51 -6.51
C TRP A 23 -2.94 10.60 -7.54
N GLN A 24 -1.98 10.97 -8.37
CA GLN A 24 -2.11 12.10 -9.31
C GLN A 24 -3.14 11.84 -10.41
N GLU A 25 -3.17 10.62 -10.95
CA GLU A 25 -4.00 10.30 -12.12
C GLU A 25 -5.35 9.69 -11.74
N ARG A 26 -5.45 9.01 -10.60
CA ARG A 26 -6.64 8.21 -10.23
C ARG A 26 -7.21 8.53 -8.86
N GLY A 27 -6.55 9.37 -8.06
CA GLY A 27 -6.96 9.64 -6.67
C GLY A 27 -6.85 8.43 -5.76
N VAL A 28 -6.00 7.44 -6.11
CA VAL A 28 -5.79 6.22 -5.31
C VAL A 28 -4.48 6.33 -4.55
N LEU A 29 -4.55 6.18 -3.23
CA LEU A 29 -3.40 6.24 -2.34
C LEU A 29 -3.19 4.90 -1.62
N VAL A 30 -1.97 4.38 -1.67
CA VAL A 30 -1.55 3.20 -0.89
C VAL A 30 -0.46 3.63 0.08
N ILE A 31 -0.78 3.58 1.37
CA ILE A 31 0.10 3.98 2.48
C ILE A 31 0.13 2.90 3.54
N ALA A 32 1.26 2.79 4.23
CA ALA A 32 1.35 1.96 5.43
C ALA A 32 0.68 2.70 6.59
N GLU A 33 -0.03 1.95 7.45
CA GLU A 33 -0.68 2.50 8.66
C GLU A 33 0.32 3.21 9.58
N ASP A 34 1.55 2.72 9.61
CA ASP A 34 2.66 3.17 10.45
C ASP A 34 3.68 4.06 9.70
N ASP A 35 3.33 4.58 8.53
CA ASP A 35 4.22 5.44 7.73
C ASP A 35 4.77 6.59 8.59
N GLN A 36 6.11 6.67 8.67
CA GLN A 36 6.80 7.63 9.54
C GLN A 36 6.56 9.09 9.17
N ARG A 37 6.12 9.35 7.93
CA ARG A 37 5.76 10.70 7.46
C ARG A 37 4.44 11.20 8.07
N LEU A 38 3.64 10.30 8.65
CA LEU A 38 2.35 10.61 9.25
C LEU A 38 2.48 10.87 10.75
N THR A 39 1.80 11.91 11.19
CA THR A 39 1.55 12.21 12.60
C THR A 39 0.62 11.17 13.23
N TRP A 40 0.61 11.08 14.56
CA TRP A 40 -0.26 10.15 15.27
C TRP A 40 -1.75 10.31 14.89
N PRO A 41 -2.34 11.53 14.81
CA PRO A 41 -3.73 11.68 14.37
C PRO A 41 -4.01 11.19 12.96
N GLU A 42 -3.06 11.39 12.02
CA GLU A 42 -3.22 10.94 10.64
C GLU A 42 -3.21 9.40 10.54
N ARG A 43 -2.33 8.74 11.29
CA ARG A 43 -2.30 7.28 11.38
C ARG A 43 -3.62 6.73 11.93
N GLU A 44 -4.14 7.36 12.96
CA GLU A 44 -5.42 6.97 13.56
C GLU A 44 -6.58 7.15 12.57
N LEU A 45 -6.60 8.25 11.81
CA LEU A 45 -7.59 8.45 10.74
C LEU A 45 -7.53 7.32 9.71
N ILE A 46 -6.34 6.92 9.27
CA ILE A 46 -6.15 5.85 8.29
C ILE A 46 -6.60 4.50 8.87
N ARG A 47 -6.26 4.21 10.13
CA ARG A 47 -6.71 3.00 10.83
C ARG A 47 -8.24 2.94 10.89
N GLN A 48 -8.89 4.04 11.26
CA GLN A 48 -10.35 4.12 11.31
C GLN A 48 -11.00 3.97 9.93
N LEU A 49 -10.44 4.62 8.90
CA LEU A 49 -10.91 4.47 7.52
C LEU A 49 -10.75 3.03 7.02
N GLY A 50 -9.58 2.42 7.28
CA GLY A 50 -9.31 1.03 6.97
C GLY A 50 -10.30 0.09 7.65
N ALA A 51 -10.53 0.27 8.95
CA ALA A 51 -11.48 -0.51 9.72
C ALA A 51 -12.92 -0.36 9.20
N LYS A 52 -13.31 0.85 8.82
CA LYS A 52 -14.65 1.14 8.26
C LYS A 52 -14.84 0.52 6.88
N LEU A 53 -13.83 0.56 6.02
CA LEU A 53 -13.95 0.11 4.63
C LEU A 53 -13.70 -1.39 4.47
N TYR A 54 -12.83 -1.98 5.29
CA TYR A 54 -12.34 -3.36 5.11
C TYR A 54 -12.52 -4.23 6.36
N GLY A 55 -13.07 -3.68 7.45
CA GLY A 55 -13.20 -4.38 8.73
C GLY A 55 -11.95 -4.27 9.61
N PRO A 56 -12.05 -4.67 10.88
CA PRO A 56 -10.93 -4.59 11.82
C PRO A 56 -9.75 -5.43 11.34
N ARG A 57 -8.54 -4.87 11.42
CA ARG A 57 -7.32 -5.62 11.16
C ARG A 57 -7.14 -6.66 12.27
N PRO A 58 -6.86 -7.94 11.95
CA PRO A 58 -6.54 -8.92 12.98
C PRO A 58 -5.31 -8.42 13.73
N GLU A 59 -5.45 -8.28 15.05
CA GLU A 59 -4.32 -8.02 15.94
C GLU A 59 -3.39 -9.21 15.81
N VAL A 60 -2.25 -9.02 15.14
CA VAL A 60 -1.24 -10.06 15.05
C VAL A 60 -0.59 -10.12 16.42
N SER A 61 -1.18 -10.91 17.33
CA SER A 61 -0.56 -11.31 18.58
C SER A 61 0.76 -11.99 18.19
N HIS A 62 1.86 -11.26 18.31
CA HIS A 62 3.19 -11.87 18.29
C HIS A 62 3.31 -12.61 19.62
N ASP A 63 2.99 -13.91 19.59
CA ASP A 63 3.42 -14.88 20.61
C ASP A 63 4.90 -15.22 20.38
#